data_AF-A0ABD1DGR3-F1
#
_entry.id   AF-A0ABD1DGR3-F1
#
_cell.length_a   1.000
_cell.length_b   1.000
_cell.length_c   1.000
_cell.angle_alpha   90.00
_cell.angle_beta   90.00
_cell.angle_gamma   90.00
#
_symmetry.space_group_name_H-M   'P 1'
#
loop_
_entity.id
_entity.type
_entity.pdbx_description
1 polymer ?
#
loop_
_entity_poly.entity_id
_entity_poly.type
_entity_poly.pdbx_seq_one_letter_code
_entity_poly.pdbx_strand_id
1 'polypeptide(L)'
;MQAFPHVLSFQGIIIRQIFDRLHPEQSNARSIEQLLRAGILLDERSFSSFDDKLVRGALRILKQMPNRGISLKGQVGADPDVVFAQPLIQWIHTDATKSNNEWLDNHAENRINQMPHIVCLAPTKQSGQFYVVFNSYSLSVGNHFPIAVEILFKMIIALNLKTPAPLKKMYDLIALQIFKTIDSSESVAVTKLNKRLNELYEGAVLILLGLQEPPRYRWPGRSRHLWSGTTTVQPMLIVKAKPRNNEVETEAPEADESTPDPFGNIEPSPLSDPNRFREGSIWTSRLYVFPRKILNIYRNC
;
A
#
# COMPACT_ATOMS: atom_id res chain seq x y z
N MET A 1 27.52 -3.50 14.74
CA MET A 1 26.59 -2.37 14.56
C MET A 1 25.60 -2.40 15.71
N GLN A 2 25.64 -1.42 16.62
CA GLN A 2 24.61 -1.29 17.65
C GLN A 2 23.28 -0.94 16.96
N ALA A 3 22.25 -1.78 17.11
CA ALA A 3 20.89 -1.35 16.83
C ALA A 3 20.59 -0.10 17.66
N PHE A 4 19.83 0.82 17.08
CA PHE A 4 19.23 1.91 17.84
C PHE A 4 18.09 1.32 18.69
N PRO A 5 18.28 1.07 20.01
CA PRO A 5 17.28 0.38 20.83
C PRO A 5 15.91 1.07 20.76
N HIS A 6 15.91 2.40 20.63
CA HIS A 6 14.71 3.19 20.44
C HIS A 6 13.89 2.79 19.22
N VAL A 7 14.50 2.46 18.07
CA VAL A 7 13.75 2.07 16.86
C VAL A 7 12.93 0.79 17.11
N LEU A 8 13.45 -0.11 17.96
CA LEU A 8 12.83 -1.39 18.29
C LEU A 8 11.76 -1.29 19.39
N SER A 9 11.82 -0.29 20.27
CA SER A 9 10.98 -0.21 21.48
C SER A 9 9.56 0.33 21.27
N PHE A 10 9.25 0.97 20.14
CA PHE A 10 7.98 1.71 19.97
C PHE A 10 7.07 1.17 18.86
N GLN A 11 7.01 -0.15 18.69
CA GLN A 11 6.11 -0.81 17.73
C GLN A 11 6.12 -0.21 16.31
N GLY A 12 7.30 0.24 15.86
CA GLY A 12 7.49 0.89 14.56
C GLY A 12 6.96 2.32 14.43
N ILE A 13 6.48 2.95 15.51
CA ILE A 13 6.12 4.37 15.54
C ILE A 13 7.31 5.24 15.09
N ILE A 14 8.53 4.92 15.54
CA ILE A 14 9.71 5.66 15.13
C ILE A 14 9.97 5.54 13.62
N ILE A 15 9.75 4.37 13.03
CA ILE A 15 9.88 4.18 11.58
C ILE A 15 8.89 5.08 10.83
N ARG A 16 7.64 5.16 11.29
CA ARG A 16 6.65 6.10 10.73
C ARG A 16 7.12 7.54 10.84
N GLN A 17 7.57 7.97 12.02
CA GLN A 17 8.05 9.34 12.21
C GLN A 17 9.27 9.69 11.35
N ILE A 18 10.24 8.78 11.20
CA ILE A 18 11.38 8.98 10.31
C ILE A 18 10.89 9.13 8.88
N PHE A 19 10.01 8.23 8.45
CA PHE A 19 9.43 8.25 7.11
C PHE A 19 8.68 9.55 6.81
N ASP A 20 7.79 9.97 7.71
CA ASP A 20 6.98 11.19 7.56
C ASP A 20 7.87 12.44 7.55
N ARG A 21 9.02 12.44 8.27
CA ARG A 21 10.03 13.53 8.20
C ARG A 21 10.78 13.56 6.88
N LEU A 22 11.03 12.41 6.27
CA LEU A 22 11.66 12.33 4.94
C LEU A 22 10.70 12.76 3.82
N HIS A 23 9.39 12.70 4.08
CA HIS A 23 8.36 13.01 3.09
C HIS A 23 7.20 13.84 3.69
N PRO A 24 7.45 15.10 4.05
CA PRO A 24 6.48 15.96 4.75
C PRO A 24 5.26 16.33 3.90
N GLU A 25 5.39 16.34 2.58
CA GLU A 25 4.32 16.72 1.64
C GLU A 25 3.31 15.59 1.36
N GLN A 26 3.40 14.46 2.06
CA GLN A 26 2.51 13.33 1.82
C GLN A 26 1.10 13.58 2.34
N SER A 27 0.13 13.52 1.43
CA SER A 27 -1.28 13.34 1.74
C SER A 27 -1.61 11.84 1.75
N ASN A 28 -1.92 11.28 2.93
CA ASN A 28 -2.41 9.91 3.07
C ASN A 28 -3.85 9.77 2.54
N ALA A 29 -4.05 10.05 1.25
CA ALA A 29 -5.38 9.98 0.63
C ALA A 29 -5.94 8.54 0.62
N ARG A 30 -5.07 7.53 0.72
CA ARG A 30 -5.44 6.11 0.73
C ARG A 30 -4.66 5.35 1.79
N SER A 31 -5.32 4.39 2.44
CA SER A 31 -4.68 3.54 3.46
C SER A 31 -4.20 2.21 2.87
N ILE A 32 -3.16 1.62 3.48
CA ILE A 32 -2.70 0.25 3.14
C ILE A 32 -3.87 -0.74 3.25
N GLU A 33 -4.72 -0.59 4.26
CA GLU A 33 -5.87 -1.47 4.44
C GLU A 33 -6.83 -1.44 3.25
N GLN A 34 -7.13 -0.26 2.70
CA GLN A 34 -7.97 -0.13 1.50
C GLN A 34 -7.35 -0.85 0.30
N LEU A 35 -6.04 -0.72 0.12
CA LEU A 35 -5.29 -1.45 -0.92
C LEU A 35 -5.40 -2.96 -0.75
N LEU A 36 -5.16 -3.47 0.46
CA LEU A 36 -5.24 -4.90 0.73
C LEU A 36 -6.67 -5.43 0.54
N ARG A 37 -7.69 -4.68 0.96
CA ARG A 37 -9.11 -5.03 0.71
C ARG A 37 -9.43 -5.09 -0.78
N ALA A 38 -8.95 -4.13 -1.58
CA ALA A 38 -9.11 -4.19 -3.04
C ALA A 38 -8.41 -5.42 -3.64
N GLY A 39 -7.28 -5.83 -3.06
CA GLY A 39 -6.59 -7.07 -3.40
C GLY A 39 -7.44 -8.34 -3.27
N ILE A 40 -8.37 -8.37 -2.31
CA ILE A 40 -9.30 -9.50 -2.12
C ILE A 40 -10.17 -9.69 -3.37
N LEU A 41 -10.56 -8.60 -4.03
CA LEU A 41 -11.44 -8.61 -5.20
C LEU A 41 -10.74 -9.03 -6.51
N LEU A 42 -9.40 -9.17 -6.50
CA LEU A 42 -8.65 -9.46 -7.73
C LEU A 42 -8.79 -10.91 -8.19
N ASP A 43 -8.94 -11.84 -7.24
CA ASP A 43 -9.03 -13.29 -7.46
C ASP A 43 -9.65 -13.95 -6.22
N GLU A 44 -10.93 -14.31 -6.26
CA GLU A 44 -11.67 -14.79 -5.09
C GLU A 44 -11.21 -16.17 -4.58
N ARG A 45 -10.67 -17.01 -5.47
CA ARG A 45 -10.40 -18.42 -5.18
C ARG A 45 -9.01 -18.64 -4.59
N SER A 46 -8.03 -17.84 -5.00
CA SER A 46 -6.65 -18.04 -4.57
C SER A 46 -6.43 -17.72 -3.10
N PHE A 47 -5.56 -18.50 -2.45
CA PHE A 47 -5.17 -18.32 -1.05
C PHE A 47 -6.36 -18.40 -0.08
N SER A 48 -7.45 -19.10 -0.42
CA SER A 48 -8.63 -19.23 0.44
C SER A 48 -8.32 -19.88 1.79
N SER A 49 -7.26 -20.69 1.84
CA SER A 49 -6.77 -21.41 3.02
C SER A 49 -6.12 -20.52 4.10
N PHE A 50 -5.83 -19.25 3.82
CA PHE A 50 -5.36 -18.31 4.84
C PHE A 50 -6.53 -17.70 5.59
N ASP A 51 -6.40 -17.64 6.91
CA ASP A 51 -7.40 -17.11 7.83
C ASP A 51 -7.56 -15.58 7.67
N ASP A 52 -6.46 -14.84 7.72
CA ASP A 52 -6.47 -13.38 7.59
C ASP A 52 -6.84 -12.93 6.17
N LYS A 53 -7.97 -12.22 6.05
CA LYS A 53 -8.50 -11.73 4.77
C LYS A 53 -7.54 -10.74 4.09
N LEU A 54 -6.81 -9.95 4.85
CA LEU A 54 -5.89 -8.92 4.36
C LEU A 54 -4.55 -9.54 3.93
N VAL A 55 -4.12 -10.62 4.58
CA VAL A 55 -3.02 -11.47 4.07
C VAL A 55 -3.39 -12.02 2.70
N ARG A 56 -4.60 -12.57 2.55
CA ARG A 56 -5.09 -13.02 1.22
C ARG A 56 -5.07 -11.90 0.19
N GLY A 57 -5.54 -10.71 0.57
CA GLY A 57 -5.50 -9.53 -0.28
C GLY A 57 -4.09 -9.17 -0.77
N ALA A 58 -3.11 -9.15 0.13
CA ALA A 58 -1.71 -8.91 -0.22
C ALA A 58 -1.14 -9.98 -1.17
N LEU A 59 -1.38 -11.26 -0.88
CA LEU A 59 -0.89 -12.36 -1.72
C LEU A 59 -1.52 -12.33 -3.12
N ARG A 60 -2.81 -11.97 -3.22
CA ARG A 60 -3.51 -11.78 -4.50
C ARG A 60 -2.91 -10.62 -5.30
N ILE A 61 -2.58 -9.51 -4.66
CA ILE A 61 -1.85 -8.38 -5.30
C ILE A 61 -0.51 -8.86 -5.85
N LEU A 62 0.29 -9.58 -5.04
CA LEU A 62 1.58 -10.13 -5.48
C LEU A 62 1.42 -11.08 -6.66
N LYS A 63 0.40 -11.95 -6.64
CA LYS A 63 0.10 -12.91 -7.72
C LYS A 63 -0.21 -12.21 -9.05
N GLN A 64 -0.83 -11.04 -9.03
CA GLN A 64 -1.09 -10.25 -10.25
C GLN A 64 0.17 -9.59 -10.84
N MET A 65 1.27 -9.56 -10.09
CA MET A 65 2.53 -8.92 -10.49
C MET A 65 3.71 -9.89 -10.38
N PRO A 66 3.71 -11.03 -11.11
CA PRO A 66 4.76 -12.03 -10.98
C PRO A 66 6.12 -11.45 -11.38
N ASN A 67 7.16 -11.77 -10.61
CA ASN A 67 8.53 -11.44 -10.98
C ASN A 67 9.07 -12.54 -11.90
N ARG A 68 9.34 -12.19 -13.16
CA ARG A 68 9.95 -13.11 -14.11
C ARG A 68 11.38 -13.40 -13.68
N GLY A 69 11.82 -14.65 -13.79
CA GLY A 69 13.19 -15.07 -13.48
C GLY A 69 13.51 -15.25 -12.00
N ILE A 70 12.56 -15.02 -11.08
CA ILE A 70 12.73 -15.31 -9.65
C ILE A 70 12.05 -16.63 -9.34
N SER A 71 12.84 -17.70 -9.18
CA SER A 71 12.35 -18.98 -8.68
C SER A 71 12.37 -18.98 -7.16
N LEU A 72 11.21 -19.19 -6.53
CA LEU A 72 11.13 -19.44 -5.10
C LEU A 72 11.58 -20.86 -4.84
N LYS A 73 12.71 -21.02 -4.15
CA LYS A 73 13.19 -22.34 -3.73
C LYS A 73 12.28 -22.87 -2.62
N GLY A 74 11.30 -23.67 -3.00
CA GLY A 74 10.48 -24.43 -2.05
C GLY A 74 11.26 -25.60 -1.47
N GLN A 75 10.93 -25.98 -0.24
CA GLN A 75 11.33 -27.29 0.28
C GLN A 75 10.44 -28.36 -0.37
N VAL A 76 10.98 -29.57 -0.57
CA VAL A 76 10.23 -30.70 -1.14
C VAL A 76 9.03 -31.01 -0.24
N GLY A 77 7.83 -31.04 -0.82
CA GLY A 77 6.58 -31.28 -0.08
C GLY A 77 6.01 -30.05 0.65
N ALA A 78 6.63 -28.87 0.52
CA ALA A 78 6.08 -27.65 1.07
C ALA A 78 4.82 -27.20 0.32
N ASP A 79 3.84 -26.69 1.06
CA ASP A 79 2.62 -26.13 0.50
C ASP A 79 2.95 -24.95 -0.46
N PRO A 80 2.52 -24.99 -1.72
CA PRO A 80 2.89 -24.00 -2.73
C PRO A 80 2.41 -22.58 -2.36
N ASP A 81 1.26 -22.46 -1.69
CA ASP A 81 0.74 -21.17 -1.25
C ASP A 81 1.62 -20.57 -0.15
N VAL A 82 2.14 -21.43 0.74
CA VAL A 82 3.05 -21.01 1.82
C VAL A 82 4.39 -20.59 1.23
N VAL A 83 4.95 -21.37 0.29
CA VAL A 83 6.19 -21.03 -0.42
C VAL A 83 6.04 -19.69 -1.15
N PHE A 84 4.90 -19.46 -1.81
CA PHE A 84 4.60 -18.20 -2.48
C PHE A 84 4.56 -17.01 -1.50
N ALA A 85 4.02 -17.21 -0.30
CA ALA A 85 3.88 -16.16 0.71
C ALA A 85 5.20 -15.79 1.41
N GLN A 86 6.17 -16.71 1.48
CA GLN A 86 7.44 -16.56 2.24
C GLN A 86 8.20 -15.24 2.04
N PRO A 87 8.28 -14.64 0.83
CA PRO A 87 8.98 -13.38 0.67
C PRO A 87 8.33 -12.22 1.41
N LEU A 88 7.01 -12.25 1.61
CA LEU A 88 6.25 -11.23 2.33
C LEU A 88 6.06 -11.59 3.80
N ILE A 89 5.58 -12.80 4.06
CA ILE A 89 5.16 -13.26 5.38
C ILE A 89 5.58 -14.71 5.63
N GLN A 90 6.08 -14.97 6.84
CA GLN A 90 6.45 -16.31 7.32
C GLN A 90 5.76 -16.59 8.66
N TRP A 91 5.43 -17.85 8.91
CA TRP A 91 4.82 -18.29 10.17
C TRP A 91 5.86 -18.99 11.03
N ILE A 92 5.86 -18.66 12.32
CA ILE A 92 6.64 -19.38 13.33
C ILE A 92 5.65 -19.94 14.32
N HIS A 93 5.62 -21.28 14.41
CA HIS A 93 4.87 -21.94 15.45
C HIS A 93 5.65 -21.83 16.76
N THR A 94 5.04 -21.23 17.77
CA THR A 94 5.63 -21.09 19.10
C THR A 94 5.14 -22.24 19.98
N ASP A 95 6.07 -23.05 20.46
CA ASP A 95 5.78 -24.02 21.52
C ASP A 95 5.83 -23.33 22.89
N ALA A 96 5.10 -23.85 23.88
CA ALA A 96 5.01 -23.30 25.24
C ALA A 96 6.34 -23.29 26.03
N THR A 97 7.42 -23.83 25.45
CA THR A 97 8.71 -24.04 26.10
C THR A 97 9.65 -22.86 26.02
N LYS A 98 9.43 -21.93 25.08
CA LYS A 98 10.30 -20.77 24.84
C LYS A 98 9.52 -19.48 24.82
N SER A 99 10.16 -18.38 25.18
CA SER A 99 9.57 -17.05 25.02
C SER A 99 9.43 -16.69 23.53
N ASN A 100 8.45 -15.83 23.20
CA ASN A 100 8.27 -15.35 21.82
C ASN A 100 9.54 -14.67 21.28
N ASN A 101 10.26 -13.96 22.14
CA ASN A 101 11.49 -13.26 21.76
C ASN A 101 12.59 -14.27 21.38
N GLU A 102 12.75 -15.36 22.12
CA GLU A 102 13.72 -16.41 21.76
C GLU A 102 13.43 -17.05 20.39
N TRP A 103 12.16 -17.29 20.05
CA TRP A 103 11.79 -17.79 18.73
C TRP A 103 12.12 -16.79 17.61
N LEU A 104 11.87 -15.50 17.85
CA LEU A 104 12.13 -14.42 16.91
C LEU A 104 13.62 -14.16 16.74
N ASP A 105 14.37 -14.11 17.83
CA ASP A 105 15.82 -13.89 17.83
C ASP A 105 16.50 -15.06 17.13
N ASN A 106 16.14 -16.30 17.45
CA ASN A 106 16.64 -17.48 16.75
C ASN A 106 16.29 -17.47 15.25
N HIS A 107 15.12 -16.97 14.85
CA HIS A 107 14.76 -16.82 13.44
C HIS A 107 15.57 -15.71 12.74
N ALA A 108 15.77 -14.58 13.42
CA ALA A 108 16.49 -13.43 12.90
C ALA A 108 18.02 -13.67 12.84
N GLU A 109 18.56 -14.46 13.77
CA GLU A 109 19.97 -14.84 13.86
C GLU A 109 20.33 -16.00 12.93
N ASN A 110 19.50 -17.04 12.82
CA ASN A 110 19.80 -18.16 11.90
C ASN A 110 19.70 -17.79 10.42
N ARG A 111 19.25 -16.58 10.12
CA ARG A 111 19.06 -16.07 8.77
C ARG A 111 19.77 -14.73 8.57
N ILE A 112 21.03 -14.66 9.01
CA ILE A 112 21.94 -13.56 8.70
C ILE A 112 21.92 -13.33 7.17
N ASN A 113 21.53 -12.13 6.73
CA ASN A 113 21.25 -11.74 5.33
C ASN A 113 19.84 -11.99 4.80
N GLN A 114 18.87 -12.33 5.65
CA GLN A 114 17.48 -12.33 5.20
C GLN A 114 17.02 -10.93 4.85
N MET A 115 16.40 -10.85 3.68
CA MET A 115 15.66 -9.69 3.23
C MET A 115 14.53 -9.33 4.22
N PRO A 116 14.22 -8.04 4.41
CA PRO A 116 13.13 -7.63 5.29
C PRO A 116 11.82 -8.33 4.94
N HIS A 117 11.14 -8.90 5.94
CA HIS A 117 9.88 -9.61 5.78
C HIS A 117 9.05 -9.57 7.07
N ILE A 118 7.79 -9.96 6.97
CA ILE A 118 6.86 -10.08 8.10
C ILE A 118 6.94 -11.49 8.68
N VAL A 119 6.90 -11.59 9.99
CA VAL A 119 6.71 -12.85 10.73
C VAL A 119 5.38 -12.80 11.46
N CYS A 120 4.62 -13.88 11.38
CA CYS A 120 3.42 -14.12 12.17
C CYS A 120 3.72 -15.21 13.20
N LEU A 121 3.58 -14.89 14.48
CA LEU A 121 3.62 -15.89 15.55
C LEU A 121 2.24 -16.54 15.68
N ALA A 122 2.06 -17.63 14.94
CA ALA A 122 0.85 -18.44 14.89
C ALA A 122 1.14 -19.74 14.12
N PRO A 123 0.27 -20.77 14.22
CA PRO A 123 0.30 -21.89 13.29
C PRO A 123 0.21 -21.42 11.83
N THR A 124 0.77 -22.21 10.91
CA THR A 124 0.83 -21.87 9.48
C THR A 124 -0.55 -21.50 8.94
N LYS A 125 -0.63 -20.40 8.18
CA LYS A 125 -1.85 -19.82 7.58
C LYS A 125 -2.86 -19.22 8.57
N GLN A 126 -2.58 -19.21 9.87
CA GLN A 126 -3.43 -18.59 10.88
C GLN A 126 -2.98 -17.15 11.19
N SER A 127 -3.92 -16.38 11.75
CA SER A 127 -3.70 -15.00 12.22
C SER A 127 -3.05 -15.01 13.60
N GLY A 128 -2.18 -14.05 13.88
CA GLY A 128 -1.47 -13.97 15.16
C GLY A 128 -0.83 -12.62 15.39
N GLN A 129 0.21 -12.59 16.23
CA GLN A 129 1.02 -11.39 16.43
C GLN A 129 2.02 -11.23 15.29
N PHE A 130 2.05 -10.04 14.70
CA PHE A 130 2.94 -9.72 13.59
C PHE A 130 4.19 -8.97 14.07
N TYR A 131 5.30 -9.33 13.44
CA TYR A 131 6.61 -8.74 13.63
C TYR A 131 7.20 -8.43 12.26
N VAL A 132 8.03 -7.40 12.19
CA VAL A 132 8.85 -7.11 11.02
C VAL A 132 10.29 -7.46 11.34
N VAL A 133 10.89 -8.35 10.55
CA VAL A 133 12.26 -8.83 10.76
C VAL A 133 13.18 -8.23 9.70
N PHE A 134 14.32 -7.68 10.12
CA PHE A 134 15.32 -7.05 9.25
C PHE A 134 16.69 -7.02 9.93
N ASN A 135 17.78 -7.27 9.21
CA ASN A 135 19.17 -7.17 9.71
C ASN A 135 19.38 -7.80 11.11
N SER A 136 18.82 -9.00 11.33
CA SER A 136 18.85 -9.72 12.61
C SER A 136 18.11 -9.06 13.78
N TYR A 137 17.25 -8.07 13.50
CA TYR A 137 16.33 -7.47 14.47
C TYR A 137 14.90 -7.90 14.21
N SER A 138 14.11 -7.98 15.27
CA SER A 138 12.66 -8.15 15.22
C SER A 138 11.97 -6.92 15.82
N LEU A 139 10.95 -6.43 15.12
CA LEU A 139 10.15 -5.28 15.53
C LEU A 139 8.70 -5.74 15.71
N SER A 140 8.19 -5.69 16.94
CA SER A 140 6.79 -6.00 17.21
C SER A 140 5.88 -4.96 16.57
N VAL A 141 4.81 -5.39 15.89
CA VAL A 141 3.84 -4.50 15.24
C VAL A 141 2.42 -4.70 15.79
N GLY A 142 2.19 -5.76 16.57
CA GLY A 142 0.88 -6.11 17.11
C GLY A 142 0.08 -6.99 16.14
N ASN A 143 -1.25 -6.94 16.22
CA ASN A 143 -2.12 -7.97 15.62
C ASN A 143 -2.78 -7.48 14.31
N HIS A 144 -2.25 -6.44 13.68
CA HIS A 144 -2.87 -5.82 12.51
C HIS A 144 -1.93 -5.90 11.31
N PHE A 145 -2.24 -6.81 10.39
CA PHE A 145 -1.43 -7.04 9.20
C PHE A 145 -1.19 -5.78 8.34
N PRO A 146 -2.15 -4.85 8.13
CA PRO A 146 -1.89 -3.62 7.38
C PRO A 146 -0.77 -2.76 7.99
N ILE A 147 -0.67 -2.73 9.32
CA ILE A 147 0.38 -1.98 10.03
C ILE A 147 1.73 -2.64 9.78
N ALA A 148 1.80 -3.98 9.80
CA ALA A 148 3.03 -4.72 9.50
C ALA A 148 3.52 -4.46 8.07
N VAL A 149 2.60 -4.43 7.09
CA VAL A 149 2.89 -4.08 5.70
C VAL A 149 3.39 -2.63 5.58
N GLU A 150 2.70 -1.68 6.22
CA GLU A 150 3.10 -0.28 6.22
C GLU A 150 4.52 -0.10 6.78
N ILE A 151 4.79 -0.67 7.96
CA ILE A 151 6.09 -0.57 8.62
C ILE A 151 7.17 -1.24 7.79
N LEU A 152 6.93 -2.44 7.25
CA LEU A 152 7.89 -3.12 6.38
C LEU A 152 8.35 -2.23 5.23
N PHE A 153 7.41 -1.63 4.49
CA PHE A 153 7.76 -0.84 3.32
C PHE A 153 8.25 0.57 3.65
N LYS A 154 7.75 1.22 4.71
CA LYS A 154 8.31 2.49 5.20
C LYS A 154 9.74 2.31 5.70
N MET A 155 10.03 1.20 6.37
CA MET A 155 11.36 0.89 6.90
C MET A 155 12.41 0.74 5.80
N ILE A 156 12.04 0.18 4.64
CA ILE A 156 12.94 0.07 3.49
C ILE A 156 13.46 1.46 3.08
N ILE A 157 12.61 2.49 3.11
CA ILE A 157 12.99 3.86 2.79
C ILE A 157 13.69 4.52 3.98
N ALA A 158 13.07 4.48 5.16
CA ALA A 158 13.54 5.16 6.36
C ALA A 158 14.95 4.71 6.81
N LEU A 159 15.29 3.43 6.58
CA LEU A 159 16.59 2.86 6.94
C LEU A 159 17.48 2.59 5.72
N ASN A 160 17.10 3.05 4.53
CA ASN A 160 17.82 2.84 3.27
C ASN A 160 18.20 1.36 3.03
N LEU A 161 17.25 0.46 3.27
CA LEU A 161 17.46 -0.98 3.06
C LEU A 161 17.25 -1.35 1.59
N LYS A 162 17.95 -2.38 1.13
CA LYS A 162 17.70 -2.94 -0.19
C LYS A 162 16.31 -3.56 -0.25
N THR A 163 15.49 -3.12 -1.22
CA THR A 163 14.18 -3.72 -1.45
C THR A 163 14.33 -5.19 -1.87
N PRO A 164 13.62 -6.14 -1.23
CA PRO A 164 13.65 -7.54 -1.65
C PRO A 164 13.13 -7.67 -3.08
N ALA A 165 13.88 -8.31 -3.98
CA ALA A 165 13.49 -8.45 -5.38
C ALA A 165 12.07 -9.06 -5.56
N PRO A 166 11.64 -10.07 -4.78
CA PRO A 166 10.28 -10.59 -4.85
C PRO A 166 9.19 -9.57 -4.48
N LEU A 167 9.52 -8.56 -3.66
CA LEU A 167 8.59 -7.54 -3.18
C LEU A 167 8.68 -6.22 -3.93
N LYS A 168 9.65 -6.05 -4.84
CA LYS A 168 9.91 -4.77 -5.52
C LYS A 168 8.67 -4.17 -6.19
N LYS A 169 7.89 -4.98 -6.90
CA LYS A 169 6.64 -4.51 -7.55
C LYS A 169 5.55 -4.11 -6.56
N MET A 170 5.44 -4.81 -5.43
CA MET A 170 4.49 -4.44 -4.37
C MET A 170 4.92 -3.14 -3.69
N TYR A 171 6.23 -3.00 -3.44
CA TYR A 171 6.81 -1.75 -2.97
C TYR A 171 6.51 -0.59 -3.92
N ASP A 172 6.75 -0.75 -5.23
CA ASP A 172 6.48 0.31 -6.21
C ASP A 172 4.99 0.66 -6.27
N LEU A 173 4.09 -0.34 -6.18
CA LEU A 173 2.64 -0.09 -6.13
C LEU A 173 2.25 0.72 -4.87
N ILE A 174 2.80 0.39 -3.71
CA ILE A 174 2.54 1.10 -2.45
C ILE A 174 3.14 2.51 -2.48
N ALA A 175 4.37 2.64 -2.97
CA ALA A 175 5.06 3.90 -3.17
C ALA A 175 4.24 4.85 -4.08
N LEU A 176 3.63 4.32 -5.13
CA LEU A 176 2.81 5.06 -6.08
C LEU A 176 1.39 5.40 -5.54
N GLN A 177 0.71 4.44 -4.92
CA GLN A 177 -0.69 4.61 -4.52
C GLN A 177 -0.89 5.22 -3.15
N ILE A 178 -0.03 4.84 -2.20
CA ILE A 178 -0.23 5.09 -0.77
C ILE A 178 0.75 6.15 -0.31
N PHE A 179 2.06 5.89 -0.46
CA PHE A 179 3.08 6.80 0.05
C PHE A 179 3.31 8.02 -0.83
N LYS A 180 2.94 7.98 -2.12
CA LYS A 180 3.18 9.08 -3.06
C LYS A 180 4.66 9.50 -3.11
N THR A 181 5.57 8.54 -2.99
CA THR A 181 7.02 8.77 -3.07
C THR A 181 7.57 8.65 -4.49
N ILE A 182 6.80 8.09 -5.41
CA ILE A 182 7.11 8.02 -6.84
C ILE A 182 5.87 8.39 -7.66
N ASP A 183 6.06 9.03 -8.81
CA ASP A 183 4.97 9.44 -9.71
C ASP A 183 4.58 8.34 -10.71
N SER A 184 5.52 7.46 -11.06
CA SER A 184 5.29 6.35 -11.97
C SER A 184 6.17 5.15 -11.63
N SER A 185 5.78 3.97 -12.12
CA SER A 185 6.57 2.73 -12.01
C SER A 185 6.99 2.29 -13.41
N GLU A 186 8.26 1.90 -13.55
CA GLU A 186 8.80 1.30 -14.78
C GLU A 186 8.19 -0.08 -15.07
N SER A 187 7.55 -0.71 -14.07
CA SER A 187 6.95 -2.01 -14.24
C SER A 187 5.58 -1.92 -14.89
N VAL A 188 5.48 -2.40 -16.14
CA VAL A 188 4.20 -2.53 -16.86
C VAL A 188 3.14 -3.28 -16.05
N ALA A 189 3.54 -4.28 -15.26
CA ALA A 189 2.63 -5.03 -14.39
C ALA A 189 2.05 -4.16 -13.27
N VAL A 190 2.87 -3.32 -12.63
CA VAL A 190 2.44 -2.37 -11.60
C VAL A 190 1.49 -1.34 -12.21
N THR A 191 1.84 -0.76 -13.35
CA THR A 191 1.01 0.25 -14.03
C THR A 191 -0.35 -0.32 -14.43
N LYS A 192 -0.39 -1.54 -14.99
CA LYS A 192 -1.65 -2.22 -15.34
C LYS A 192 -2.51 -2.51 -14.11
N LEU A 193 -1.92 -3.01 -13.03
CA LEU A 193 -2.65 -3.29 -11.80
C LEU A 193 -3.14 -2.00 -11.12
N ASN A 194 -2.31 -0.95 -11.09
CA ASN A 194 -2.66 0.36 -10.54
C ASN A 194 -3.92 0.92 -11.24
N LYS A 195 -3.99 0.85 -12.57
CA LYS A 195 -5.16 1.26 -13.33
C LYS A 195 -6.42 0.46 -12.94
N ARG A 196 -6.32 -0.87 -12.91
CA ARG A 196 -7.44 -1.75 -12.51
C ARG A 196 -7.91 -1.48 -11.08
N LEU A 197 -7.00 -1.20 -10.15
CA LEU A 197 -7.35 -0.86 -8.78
C LEU A 197 -8.03 0.51 -8.69
N ASN A 198 -7.60 1.51 -9.47
CA ASN A 198 -8.28 2.80 -9.55
C ASN A 198 -9.72 2.67 -10.07
N GLU A 199 -9.93 1.86 -11.11
CA GLU A 199 -11.27 1.56 -11.62
C GLU A 199 -12.16 0.91 -10.56
N LEU A 200 -11.61 0.01 -9.72
CA LEU A 200 -12.34 -0.59 -8.60
C LEU A 200 -12.73 0.43 -7.53
N TYR A 201 -11.84 1.38 -7.21
CA TYR A 201 -12.16 2.44 -6.25
C TYR A 201 -13.22 3.39 -6.80
N GLU A 202 -13.09 3.83 -8.05
CA GLU A 202 -14.07 4.71 -8.71
C GLU A 202 -15.44 4.02 -8.85
N GLY A 203 -15.45 2.74 -9.24
CA GLY A 203 -16.67 1.94 -9.32
C GLY A 203 -17.36 1.75 -7.96
N ALA A 204 -16.59 1.54 -6.88
CA ALA A 204 -17.13 1.45 -5.53
C ALA A 204 -17.72 2.78 -5.04
N VAL A 205 -17.08 3.91 -5.37
CA VAL A 205 -17.61 5.25 -5.09
C VAL A 205 -18.91 5.49 -5.86
N LEU A 206 -19.01 5.05 -7.12
CA LEU A 206 -20.23 5.16 -7.92
C LEU A 206 -21.38 4.29 -7.38
N ILE A 207 -21.10 3.10 -6.84
CA ILE A 207 -22.13 2.27 -6.19
C ILE A 207 -22.64 2.94 -4.92
N LEU A 208 -21.77 3.56 -4.12
CA LEU A 208 -22.17 4.27 -2.91
C LEU A 208 -22.94 5.56 -3.23
N LEU A 209 -22.56 6.30 -4.29
CA LEU A 209 -23.28 7.48 -4.75
C LEU A 209 -24.59 7.14 -5.47
N GLY A 210 -24.69 5.98 -6.13
CA GLY A 210 -25.92 5.48 -6.75
C GLY A 210 -26.91 4.88 -5.76
N LEU A 211 -26.48 4.52 -4.55
CA LEU A 211 -27.32 4.11 -3.42
C LEU A 211 -27.75 5.28 -2.54
N GLN A 212 -27.25 6.49 -2.80
CA GLN A 212 -27.75 7.70 -2.18
C GLN A 212 -29.08 8.04 -2.85
N GLU A 213 -30.20 7.64 -2.22
CA GLU A 213 -31.55 8.01 -2.69
C GLU A 213 -31.54 9.49 -3.09
N PRO A 214 -32.03 9.86 -4.28
CA PRO A 214 -32.14 11.27 -4.63
C PRO A 214 -32.94 11.96 -3.52
N PRO A 215 -32.57 13.19 -3.11
CA PRO A 215 -33.32 13.91 -2.09
C PRO A 215 -34.77 13.94 -2.56
N ARG A 216 -35.66 13.37 -1.73
CA ARG A 216 -37.09 13.31 -2.01
C ARG A 216 -37.58 14.75 -2.16
N TYR A 217 -37.66 15.22 -3.40
CA TYR A 217 -38.41 16.43 -3.72
C TYR A 217 -39.86 16.14 -3.37
N ARG A 218 -40.28 16.70 -2.24
CA ARG A 218 -41.64 16.63 -1.72
C ARG A 218 -42.52 17.53 -2.57
N TRP A 219 -43.00 17.00 -3.70
CA TRP A 219 -44.10 17.61 -4.42
C TRP A 219 -45.39 17.40 -3.61
N PRO A 220 -46.12 18.46 -3.22
CA PRO A 220 -47.40 18.31 -2.57
C PRO A 220 -48.47 18.17 -3.65
N GLY A 221 -49.13 17.01 -3.75
CA GLY A 221 -50.36 16.93 -4.55
C GLY A 221 -50.82 15.56 -4.99
N ARG A 222 -51.90 15.10 -4.33
CA ARG A 222 -52.97 14.21 -4.83
C ARG A 222 -52.70 12.70 -5.04
N SER A 223 -53.12 11.97 -4.00
CA SER A 223 -54.18 10.94 -3.99
C SER A 223 -54.16 9.75 -4.97
N ARG A 224 -53.91 8.57 -4.35
CA ARG A 224 -54.54 7.23 -4.50
C ARG A 224 -54.93 6.73 -5.90
N HIS A 225 -54.39 5.57 -6.32
CA HIS A 225 -54.98 4.23 -6.10
C HIS A 225 -54.24 3.12 -6.90
N LEU A 226 -54.22 1.92 -6.32
CA LEU A 226 -54.14 0.56 -6.89
C LEU A 226 -52.78 -0.15 -7.19
N TRP A 227 -52.66 -1.32 -6.50
CA TRP A 227 -52.05 -2.63 -6.85
C TRP A 227 -50.52 -2.75 -6.77
N SER A 228 -49.95 -3.46 -5.77
CA SER A 228 -49.84 -4.92 -5.54
C SER A 228 -48.84 -5.62 -6.48
N GLY A 229 -47.84 -6.27 -5.91
CA GLY A 229 -47.06 -7.30 -6.61
C GLY A 229 -45.55 -7.17 -6.42
N THR A 230 -44.98 -8.12 -5.69
CA THR A 230 -43.55 -8.42 -5.56
C THR A 230 -42.80 -8.45 -6.90
N THR A 231 -41.63 -7.82 -6.98
CA THR A 231 -40.57 -8.30 -7.88
C THR A 231 -39.18 -7.96 -7.34
N THR A 232 -38.41 -9.03 -7.11
CA THR A 232 -36.99 -9.09 -6.82
C THR A 232 -36.21 -8.26 -7.84
N VAL A 233 -35.52 -7.21 -7.40
CA VAL A 233 -34.63 -6.44 -8.28
C VAL A 233 -33.31 -7.18 -8.40
N GLN A 234 -33.13 -7.92 -9.49
CA GLN A 234 -31.79 -8.33 -9.94
C GLN A 234 -31.07 -7.08 -10.47
N PRO A 235 -29.78 -6.85 -10.14
CA PRO A 235 -29.03 -5.76 -10.75
C PRO A 235 -28.81 -6.06 -12.24
N MET A 236 -29.45 -5.24 -13.08
CA MET A 236 -29.35 -5.28 -14.53
C MET A 236 -28.00 -4.66 -14.96
N LEU A 237 -27.16 -5.46 -15.61
CA LEU A 237 -25.84 -5.06 -16.10
C LEU A 237 -26.03 -4.27 -17.40
N ILE A 238 -25.99 -2.93 -17.31
CA ILE A 238 -26.07 -2.06 -18.50
C ILE A 238 -24.69 -2.06 -19.18
N VAL A 239 -24.55 -2.87 -20.23
CA VAL A 239 -23.41 -2.80 -21.15
C VAL A 239 -23.62 -1.59 -22.06
N LYS A 240 -22.94 -0.47 -21.79
CA LYS A 240 -22.81 0.61 -22.78
C LYS A 240 -21.85 0.17 -23.88
N ALA A 241 -22.39 -0.17 -25.04
CA ALA A 241 -21.61 -0.33 -26.26
C ALA A 241 -20.99 1.03 -26.67
N LYS A 242 -19.67 1.07 -26.88
CA LYS A 242 -19.00 2.22 -27.50
C LYS A 242 -19.32 2.25 -29.00
N PRO A 243 -19.67 3.40 -29.59
CA PRO A 243 -19.73 3.52 -31.03
C PRO A 243 -18.32 3.49 -31.63
N ARG A 244 -18.25 2.82 -32.77
CA ARG A 244 -17.08 2.52 -33.59
C ARG A 244 -16.88 3.71 -34.55
N ASN A 245 -15.83 4.51 -34.36
CA ASN A 245 -15.43 5.49 -35.35
C ASN A 245 -14.17 4.98 -36.06
N ASN A 246 -14.35 4.64 -37.33
CA ASN A 246 -13.31 4.57 -38.33
C ASN A 246 -13.12 5.97 -38.90
N GLU A 247 -11.87 6.37 -39.17
CA GLU A 247 -11.37 7.19 -40.29
C GLU A 247 -10.04 7.83 -39.85
N VAL A 248 -8.89 7.34 -40.33
CA VAL A 248 -8.17 7.61 -41.60
C VAL A 248 -7.02 8.59 -41.34
N GLU A 249 -5.82 8.11 -41.67
CA GLU A 249 -4.52 8.80 -41.66
C GLU A 249 -4.45 9.90 -42.73
N THR A 250 -3.80 11.01 -42.40
CA THR A 250 -3.04 11.83 -43.37
C THR A 250 -1.82 12.46 -42.67
N GLU A 251 -0.63 12.17 -43.21
CA GLU A 251 0.68 12.71 -42.82
C GLU A 251 0.96 14.08 -43.48
N ALA A 252 1.55 14.99 -42.67
CA ALA A 252 2.72 15.89 -42.89
C ALA A 252 2.75 16.90 -44.08
N PRO A 253 3.46 18.05 -44.00
CA PRO A 253 4.86 18.16 -43.54
C PRO A 253 5.21 19.33 -42.59
N GLU A 254 6.44 19.21 -42.09
CA GLU A 254 7.22 20.12 -41.25
C GLU A 254 7.51 21.48 -41.91
N ALA A 255 7.59 22.54 -41.10
CA ALA A 255 8.30 23.76 -41.44
C ALA A 255 9.06 24.27 -40.20
N ASP A 256 10.37 24.28 -40.34
CA ASP A 256 11.39 24.85 -39.47
C ASP A 256 11.57 26.33 -39.86
N GLU A 257 11.63 27.25 -38.89
CA GLU A 257 12.61 28.35 -38.82
C GLU A 257 12.32 29.31 -37.65
N SER A 258 13.25 29.28 -36.70
CA SER A 258 13.85 30.43 -36.02
C SER A 258 13.11 31.78 -36.01
N THR A 259 12.72 32.24 -34.83
CA THR A 259 12.78 33.67 -34.50
C THR A 259 13.03 33.87 -33.00
N PRO A 260 14.04 34.67 -32.59
CA PRO A 260 14.36 34.87 -31.18
C PRO A 260 13.53 35.99 -30.51
N ASP A 261 13.45 35.81 -29.19
CA ASP A 261 12.76 36.48 -28.11
C ASP A 261 12.96 38.02 -27.99
N PRO A 262 11.90 38.82 -27.70
CA PRO A 262 12.08 40.23 -27.36
C PRO A 262 11.50 40.69 -26.01
N PHE A 263 11.29 39.85 -24.99
CA PHE A 263 10.96 40.33 -23.63
C PHE A 263 11.50 39.36 -22.56
N GLY A 264 12.61 39.64 -21.86
CA GLY A 264 12.71 40.77 -20.94
C GLY A 264 12.54 40.27 -19.50
N ASN A 265 13.67 40.20 -18.79
CA ASN A 265 13.83 39.79 -17.39
C ASN A 265 12.73 40.30 -16.43
N ILE A 266 12.18 39.41 -15.61
CA ILE A 266 11.52 39.77 -14.35
C ILE A 266 12.10 38.88 -13.25
N GLU A 267 12.93 39.48 -12.39
CA GLU A 267 13.30 38.93 -11.09
C GLU A 267 12.16 39.10 -10.07
N PRO A 268 12.09 38.25 -9.03
CA PRO A 268 10.96 38.15 -8.12
C PRO A 268 11.09 39.09 -6.91
N SER A 269 9.96 39.39 -6.27
CA SER A 269 9.91 40.08 -4.98
C SER A 269 8.73 39.57 -4.13
N PRO A 270 8.77 39.74 -2.79
CA PRO A 270 8.58 38.60 -1.88
C PRO A 270 7.36 38.69 -0.95
N LEU A 271 7.12 37.58 -0.25
CA LEU A 271 6.42 37.44 1.05
C LEU A 271 5.00 38.00 1.22
N SER A 272 4.05 37.11 1.50
CA SER A 272 3.09 37.32 2.59
C SER A 272 2.58 35.98 3.16
N ASP A 273 2.58 35.93 4.49
CA ASP A 273 2.57 34.79 5.39
C ASP A 273 1.39 33.79 5.32
N PRO A 274 1.60 32.55 5.78
CA PRO A 274 0.59 31.52 5.97
C PRO A 274 0.06 31.54 7.40
N ASN A 275 -1.22 31.84 7.60
CA ASN A 275 -1.90 31.52 8.86
C ASN A 275 -3.41 31.37 8.65
N ARG A 276 -3.85 30.12 8.46
CA ARG A 276 -5.19 29.70 8.91
C ARG A 276 -5.19 28.22 9.27
N PHE A 277 -4.82 27.97 10.52
CA PHE A 277 -5.17 26.75 11.25
C PHE A 277 -6.69 26.55 11.22
N ARG A 278 -7.13 25.35 10.86
CA ARG A 278 -8.38 24.78 11.35
C ARG A 278 -8.08 23.44 12.01
N GLU A 279 -8.36 23.42 13.30
CA GLU A 279 -8.28 22.28 14.20
C GLU A 279 -9.26 21.18 13.77
N GLY A 280 -8.83 19.92 13.92
CA GLY A 280 -9.67 18.76 13.66
C GLY A 280 -9.03 17.45 14.13
N SER A 281 -9.38 17.06 15.35
CA SER A 281 -9.23 15.74 15.99
C SER A 281 -7.84 15.33 16.51
N ILE A 282 -7.79 15.34 17.84
CA ILE A 282 -6.72 14.93 18.73
C ILE A 282 -6.68 13.40 18.78
N TRP A 283 -5.61 12.80 18.23
CA TRP A 283 -5.02 11.61 18.84
C TRP A 283 -3.70 12.07 19.44
N THR A 284 -3.54 11.89 20.75
CA THR A 284 -2.36 12.32 21.51
C THR A 284 -1.12 11.56 21.08
N SER A 285 -0.53 11.98 19.95
CA SER A 285 0.83 11.65 19.56
C SER A 285 1.76 12.40 20.52
N ARG A 286 2.33 11.70 21.49
CA ARG A 286 3.52 12.21 22.19
C ARG A 286 4.60 12.41 21.13
N LEU A 287 4.78 13.68 20.74
CA LEU A 287 5.83 14.10 19.82
C LEU A 287 7.17 13.86 20.53
N TYR A 288 7.91 12.83 20.14
CA TYR A 288 9.28 12.66 20.60
C TYR A 288 10.14 13.69 19.86
N VAL A 289 10.37 14.82 20.52
CA VAL A 289 11.26 15.89 20.04
C VAL A 289 12.69 15.40 20.18
N PHE A 290 13.32 15.09 19.05
CA PHE A 290 14.78 14.89 19.01
C PHE A 290 15.48 16.25 18.88
N PRO A 291 16.60 16.48 19.57
CA PRO A 291 17.39 17.69 19.38
C PRO A 291 17.94 17.76 17.94
N ARG A 292 17.80 18.93 17.30
CA ARG A 292 18.07 19.22 15.87
C ARG A 292 19.52 19.00 15.37
N LYS A 293 20.44 18.46 16.18
CA LYS A 293 21.86 18.33 15.83
C LYS A 293 22.29 16.88 15.62
N ILE A 294 21.75 16.22 14.58
CA ILE A 294 22.41 15.05 13.96
C ILE A 294 22.24 15.13 12.44
N LEU A 295 22.78 16.19 11.85
CA LEU A 295 23.10 16.23 10.41
C LEU A 295 24.57 16.63 10.33
N ASN A 296 25.46 15.64 10.23
CA ASN A 296 26.77 15.74 9.55
C ASN A 296 27.71 14.53 9.73
N ILE A 297 27.28 13.40 10.32
CA ILE A 297 28.16 12.22 10.44
C ILE A 297 27.95 11.19 9.31
N TYR A 298 26.91 11.31 8.50
CA TYR A 298 26.50 10.23 7.57
C TYR A 298 26.87 10.50 6.11
N ARG A 299 28.16 10.72 5.81
CA ARG A 299 28.61 10.82 4.41
C ARG A 299 29.76 9.93 3.96
N ASN A 300 30.32 9.06 4.81
CA ASN A 300 31.30 8.08 4.36
C ASN A 300 31.15 6.77 5.14
N CYS A 301 30.50 5.78 4.54
CA CYS A 301 30.68 4.33 4.74
C CYS A 301 30.04 3.63 3.52
#